data_AF-A0A836V436-F1
#
_entry.id   AF-A0A836V436-F1
#
_cell.length_a   1.000
_cell.length_b   1.000
_cell.length_c   1.000
_cell.angle_alpha   90.00
_cell.angle_beta   90.00
_cell.angle_gamma   90.00
#
_symmetry.space_group_name_H-M   'P 1'
#
loop_
_entity.id
_entity.type
_entity.pdbx_description
1 polymer ?
#
loop_
_entity_poly.entity_id
_entity_poly.type
_entity_poly.pdbx_seq_one_letter_code
_entity_poly.pdbx_strand_id
1 'polypeptide(L)'
;MMEKILPNKVQGFSLVETLIAAVIVAVAMLGLGKLQGITLLNSADSRMKTHALNLAQEKIEALRMFANQSTYTGLVSGPTVSPDLLVGANANFDRTWEISSCPSLVVTSTCKKVSVEVKWLDPKGIEQTVQLTSYIAEADPVKSGVVLM
;
A
#
# COMPACT_ATOMS: atom_id res chain seq x y z
N MET A 1 -80.98 -12.63 -16.06
CA MET A 1 -79.89 -13.59 -15.83
C MET A 1 -78.66 -13.08 -16.56
N MET A 2 -77.61 -12.74 -15.80
CA MET A 2 -76.22 -12.46 -16.18
C MET A 2 -75.93 -11.28 -17.12
N GLU A 3 -75.68 -10.12 -16.51
CA GLU A 3 -74.95 -9.01 -17.13
C GLU A 3 -73.45 -9.34 -17.12
N LYS A 4 -72.87 -9.45 -18.32
CA LYS A 4 -71.48 -9.89 -18.53
C LYS A 4 -70.57 -8.67 -18.55
N ILE A 5 -69.91 -8.38 -17.43
CA ILE A 5 -68.91 -7.32 -17.34
C ILE A 5 -67.68 -7.75 -18.15
N LEU A 6 -67.45 -7.11 -19.30
CA LEU A 6 -66.25 -7.35 -20.10
C LEU A 6 -65.06 -6.58 -19.48
N PRO A 7 -63.91 -7.24 -19.25
CA PRO A 7 -62.74 -6.57 -18.70
C PRO A 7 -62.14 -5.58 -19.72
N ASN A 8 -62.01 -4.32 -19.31
CA ASN A 8 -61.37 -3.28 -20.11
C ASN A 8 -59.85 -3.57 -20.19
N LYS A 9 -59.39 -4.11 -21.32
CA LYS A 9 -57.98 -4.43 -21.53
C LYS A 9 -57.26 -3.15 -21.94
N VAL A 10 -56.59 -2.50 -20.98
CA VAL A 10 -55.75 -1.33 -21.22
C VAL A 10 -54.65 -1.73 -22.20
N GLN A 11 -54.77 -1.34 -23.46
CA GLN A 11 -53.72 -1.47 -24.48
C GLN A 11 -53.07 -0.10 -24.63
N GLY A 12 -51.89 0.07 -24.03
CA GLY A 12 -51.13 1.31 -24.11
C GLY A 12 -49.64 1.07 -23.90
N PHE A 13 -48.84 1.56 -24.86
CA PHE A 13 -47.42 1.91 -24.77
C PHE A 13 -46.35 0.88 -24.36
N SER A 14 -46.58 -0.43 -24.45
CA SER A 14 -45.53 -1.46 -24.19
C SER A 14 -44.22 -1.25 -24.99
N LEU A 15 -44.29 -0.74 -26.23
CA LEU A 15 -43.09 -0.45 -27.03
C LEU A 15 -42.30 0.74 -26.47
N VAL A 16 -42.98 1.82 -26.05
CA VAL A 16 -42.30 3.00 -25.47
C VAL A 16 -41.74 2.67 -24.09
N GLU A 17 -42.46 1.87 -23.30
CA GLU A 17 -41.99 1.40 -22.00
C GLU A 17 -40.72 0.56 -22.10
N THR A 18 -40.68 -0.40 -23.04
CA THR A 18 -39.47 -1.19 -23.29
C THR A 18 -38.31 -0.35 -23.82
N LEU A 19 -38.59 0.67 -24.63
CA LEU A 19 -37.57 1.60 -25.13
C LEU A 19 -36.98 2.46 -23.99
N ILE A 20 -37.84 2.97 -23.10
CA ILE A 20 -37.41 3.70 -21.89
C ILE A 20 -36.61 2.78 -20.97
N ALA A 21 -37.08 1.55 -20.73
CA ALA A 21 -36.35 0.57 -19.92
C ALA A 21 -34.97 0.25 -20.52
N ALA A 22 -34.88 0.07 -21.84
CA ALA A 22 -33.60 -0.15 -22.52
C ALA A 22 -32.64 1.03 -22.37
N VAL A 23 -33.14 2.27 -22.45
CA VAL A 23 -32.31 3.48 -22.21
C VAL A 23 -31.81 3.53 -20.77
N ILE A 24 -32.66 3.23 -19.78
CA ILE A 24 -32.26 3.20 -18.36
C ILE A 24 -31.16 2.17 -18.15
N VAL A 25 -31.32 0.95 -18.70
CA VAL A 25 -30.30 -0.11 -18.60
C VAL A 25 -29.00 0.31 -19.29
N ALA A 26 -29.07 0.92 -20.48
CA ALA A 26 -27.88 1.40 -21.19
C ALA A 26 -27.09 2.43 -20.35
N VAL A 27 -27.78 3.40 -19.74
CA VAL A 27 -27.15 4.39 -18.84
C VAL A 27 -26.55 3.71 -17.60
N ALA A 28 -27.26 2.75 -17.00
CA ALA A 28 -26.77 2.00 -15.85
C ALA A 28 -25.48 1.22 -16.19
N MET A 29 -25.42 0.57 -17.35
CA MET A 29 -24.23 -0.17 -17.80
C MET A 29 -23.03 0.76 -18.08
N LEU A 30 -23.27 1.96 -18.61
CA LEU A 30 -22.21 2.98 -18.77
C LEU A 30 -21.63 3.39 -17.41
N GLY A 31 -22.47 3.53 -16.38
CA GLY A 31 -22.04 3.77 -15.02
C GLY A 31 -21.14 2.65 -14.48
N LEU A 32 -21.52 1.39 -14.72
CA LEU A 32 -20.74 0.22 -14.31
C LEU A 32 -19.37 0.14 -15.02
N GLY A 33 -19.32 0.45 -16.32
CA GLY A 33 -18.06 0.47 -17.07
C GLY A 33 -17.04 1.46 -16.50
N LYS A 34 -17.50 2.66 -16.10
CA LYS A 34 -16.65 3.65 -15.43
C LYS A 34 -16.12 3.15 -14.09
N LEU A 35 -16.98 2.50 -13.29
CA LEU A 35 -16.58 1.95 -12.00
C LEU A 35 -15.47 0.90 -12.16
N GLN A 36 -15.59 0.00 -13.13
CA GLN A 36 -14.57 -1.03 -13.39
C GLN A 36 -13.20 -0.40 -13.72
N GLY A 37 -13.17 0.67 -14.53
CA GLY A 37 -11.93 1.39 -14.84
C GLY A 37 -11.27 2.00 -13.60
N ILE A 38 -12.07 2.64 -12.73
CA ILE A 38 -11.56 3.23 -11.47
C ILE A 38 -11.02 2.14 -10.54
N THR A 39 -11.72 1.01 -10.42
CA THR A 39 -11.27 -0.11 -9.57
C THR A 39 -9.93 -0.68 -10.04
N LEU A 40 -9.72 -0.79 -11.35
CA LEU A 40 -8.44 -1.26 -11.91
C LEU A 40 -7.28 -0.32 -11.57
N LEU A 41 -7.48 0.99 -11.74
CA LEU A 41 -6.47 2.00 -11.40
C LEU A 41 -6.15 1.99 -9.91
N ASN A 42 -7.16 1.93 -9.05
CA ASN A 42 -6.97 1.84 -7.60
C ASN A 42 -6.25 0.55 -7.19
N SER A 43 -6.51 -0.55 -7.88
CA SER A 43 -5.83 -1.84 -7.63
C SER A 43 -4.35 -1.78 -8.01
N ALA A 44 -4.02 -1.14 -9.13
CA ALA A 44 -2.63 -0.94 -9.54
C ALA A 44 -1.86 -0.06 -8.55
N ASP A 45 -2.46 1.07 -8.13
CA ASP A 45 -1.88 1.96 -7.10
C ASP A 45 -1.65 1.24 -5.78
N SER A 46 -2.65 0.47 -5.32
CA SER A 46 -2.54 -0.33 -4.09
C SER A 46 -1.40 -1.33 -4.17
N ARG A 47 -1.22 -2.02 -5.30
CA ARG A 47 -0.10 -2.96 -5.51
C ARG A 47 1.24 -2.25 -5.44
N MET A 48 1.39 -1.08 -6.07
CA MET A 48 2.64 -0.30 -6.04
C MET A 48 3.00 0.10 -4.60
N LYS A 49 2.01 0.57 -3.82
CA LYS A 49 2.19 0.88 -2.40
C LYS A 49 2.60 -0.34 -1.59
N THR A 50 1.95 -1.49 -1.79
CA THR A 50 2.32 -2.74 -1.12
C THR A 50 3.76 -3.16 -1.47
N HIS A 51 4.16 -3.07 -2.74
CA HIS A 51 5.54 -3.34 -3.14
C HIS A 51 6.53 -2.39 -2.46
N ALA A 52 6.28 -1.08 -2.47
CA ALA A 52 7.14 -0.10 -1.81
C ALA A 52 7.26 -0.36 -0.30
N LEU A 53 6.16 -0.72 0.37
CA LEU A 53 6.17 -1.12 1.78
C LEU A 53 6.97 -2.39 2.03
N ASN A 54 6.86 -3.39 1.16
CA ASN A 54 7.66 -4.61 1.25
C ASN A 54 9.17 -4.30 1.12
N LEU A 55 9.55 -3.41 0.19
CA LEU A 55 10.95 -2.96 0.04
C LEU A 55 11.45 -2.20 1.27
N ALA A 56 10.60 -1.39 1.89
CA ALA A 56 10.93 -0.70 3.13
C ALA A 56 11.11 -1.70 4.29
N GLN A 57 10.19 -2.66 4.42
CA GLN A 57 10.22 -3.71 5.44
C GLN A 57 11.45 -4.61 5.28
N GLU A 58 11.78 -5.03 4.06
CA GLU A 58 12.97 -5.81 3.74
C GLU A 58 14.23 -5.10 4.23
N LYS A 59 14.33 -3.78 4.02
CA LYS A 59 15.47 -3.01 4.48
C LYS A 59 15.54 -2.93 6.00
N ILE A 60 14.42 -2.75 6.68
CA ILE A 60 14.35 -2.76 8.14
C ILE A 60 14.79 -4.11 8.69
N GLU A 61 14.35 -5.21 8.06
CA GLU A 61 14.76 -6.56 8.47
C GLU A 61 16.26 -6.78 8.25
N ALA A 62 16.80 -6.34 7.12
CA ALA A 62 18.24 -6.36 6.86
C ALA A 62 19.04 -5.59 7.92
N LEU A 63 18.53 -4.44 8.38
CA LEU A 63 19.16 -3.66 9.45
C LEU A 63 19.01 -4.30 10.85
N ARG A 64 17.99 -5.16 11.04
CA ARG A 64 17.77 -5.94 12.26
C ARG A 64 18.68 -7.16 12.36
N MET A 65 19.14 -7.69 11.22
CA MET A 65 20.09 -8.81 11.14
C MET A 65 21.53 -8.36 11.42
N PHE A 66 21.84 -8.00 12.67
CA PHE A 66 23.22 -7.76 13.12
C PHE A 66 23.73 -8.94 13.96
N ALA A 67 24.99 -9.33 13.77
CA ALA A 67 25.57 -10.48 14.47
C ALA A 67 26.11 -10.16 15.88
N ASN A 68 26.49 -8.90 16.12
CA ASN A 68 27.09 -8.46 17.39
C ASN A 68 26.93 -6.95 17.60
N GLN A 69 27.31 -6.48 18.79
CA GLN A 69 27.25 -5.08 19.19
C GLN A 69 28.08 -4.13 18.31
N SER A 70 29.21 -4.58 17.76
CA SER A 70 30.03 -3.78 16.84
C SER A 70 29.29 -3.53 15.51
N THR A 71 28.64 -4.55 14.95
CA THR A 71 27.79 -4.40 13.76
C THR A 71 26.60 -3.50 14.04
N TYR A 72 25.95 -3.64 15.20
CA TYR A 72 24.83 -2.77 15.60
C TYR A 72 25.23 -1.31 15.70
N THR A 73 26.34 -1.00 16.38
CA THR A 73 26.85 0.37 16.52
C THR A 73 27.28 0.95 15.17
N GLY A 74 27.84 0.12 14.28
CA GLY A 74 28.23 0.47 12.91
C GLY A 74 27.07 0.65 11.91
N LEU A 75 25.81 0.41 12.28
CA LEU A 75 24.68 0.70 11.39
C LEU A 75 24.62 2.20 11.06
N VAL A 76 24.65 2.51 9.76
CA VAL A 76 24.62 3.86 9.20
C VAL A 76 23.42 4.08 8.28
N SER A 77 23.02 5.34 8.15
CA SER A 77 22.02 5.79 7.18
C SER A 77 22.46 5.48 5.74
N GLY A 78 21.48 5.27 4.87
CA GLY A 78 21.67 5.04 3.46
C GLY A 78 21.85 6.34 2.69
N PRO A 79 22.28 6.24 1.42
CA PRO A 79 22.56 7.42 0.60
C PRO A 79 21.31 8.27 0.37
N THR A 80 21.43 9.57 0.62
CA THR A 80 20.43 10.61 0.33
C THR A 80 20.57 11.17 -1.09
N VAL A 81 21.75 11.02 -1.71
CA VAL A 81 22.11 11.60 -3.02
C VAL A 81 22.21 10.57 -4.15
N SER A 82 22.18 9.28 -3.82
CA SER A 82 22.16 8.17 -4.77
C SER A 82 21.26 7.07 -4.20
N PRO A 83 19.93 7.21 -4.32
CA PRO A 83 19.00 6.23 -3.77
C PRO A 83 19.33 4.83 -4.26
N ASP A 84 19.05 3.83 -3.43
CA ASP A 84 19.10 2.45 -3.88
C ASP A 84 17.97 2.27 -4.91
N LEU A 85 18.34 2.20 -6.19
CA LEU A 85 17.43 2.06 -7.33
C LEU A 85 17.00 0.61 -7.47
N LEU A 86 15.76 0.32 -7.11
CA LEU A 86 15.15 -0.99 -7.30
C LEU A 86 14.24 -0.97 -8.53
N VAL A 87 14.68 -1.67 -9.58
CA VAL A 87 13.89 -1.80 -10.82
C VAL A 87 12.76 -2.79 -10.57
N GLY A 88 11.53 -2.27 -10.47
CA GLY A 88 10.31 -3.06 -10.43
C GLY A 88 9.74 -3.30 -11.83
N ALA A 89 8.83 -4.27 -11.94
CA ALA A 89 8.16 -4.58 -13.21
C ALA A 89 7.27 -3.43 -13.75
N ASN A 90 6.80 -2.54 -12.88
CA ASN A 90 5.85 -1.47 -13.22
C ASN A 90 6.34 -0.06 -12.88
N ALA A 91 7.39 0.08 -12.09
CA ALA A 91 7.98 1.36 -11.69
C ALA A 91 9.39 1.13 -11.12
N ASN A 92 10.21 2.17 -11.14
CA ASN A 92 11.47 2.24 -10.42
C ASN A 92 11.21 2.78 -9.01
N PHE A 93 11.82 2.16 -8.02
CA PHE A 93 11.69 2.54 -6.62
C PHE A 93 13.02 3.03 -6.08
N ASP A 94 12.99 4.21 -5.48
CA ASP A 94 14.14 4.89 -4.88
C ASP A 94 14.04 4.74 -3.37
N ARG A 95 14.92 3.93 -2.78
CA ARG A 95 14.89 3.67 -1.33
C ARG A 95 16.02 4.41 -0.61
N THR A 96 15.66 5.10 0.46
CA THR A 96 16.58 5.76 1.39
C THR A 96 16.24 5.35 2.83
N TRP A 97 17.21 5.44 3.75
CA TRP A 97 16.94 5.18 5.17
C TRP A 97 17.80 6.04 6.07
N GLU A 98 17.20 6.47 7.17
CA GLU A 98 17.84 7.28 8.19
C GLU A 98 17.85 6.54 9.51
N ILE A 99 19.01 6.52 10.16
CA ILE A 99 19.21 5.93 11.47
C ILE A 99 19.52 7.04 12.46
N SER A 100 18.71 7.15 13.50
CA SER A 100 18.89 8.09 14.61
C SER A 100 18.82 7.35 15.95
N SER A 101 19.38 7.95 17.01
CA SER A 101 19.22 7.43 18.37
C SER A 101 17.80 7.65 18.87
N CYS A 102 17.27 6.70 19.62
CA CYS A 102 15.97 6.88 20.28
C CYS A 102 16.06 7.97 21.36
N PRO A 103 15.03 8.81 21.55
CA PRO A 103 15.00 9.77 22.64
C PRO A 103 15.01 9.04 23.98
N SER A 104 16.10 9.17 24.73
CA SER A 104 16.33 8.45 25.98
C SER A 104 15.48 9.00 27.13
N LEU A 105 14.59 8.17 27.70
CA LEU A 105 14.02 8.42 29.04
C LEU A 105 14.66 7.54 30.13
N VAL A 106 15.47 6.54 29.74
CA VAL A 106 16.18 5.65 30.67
C VAL A 106 17.54 5.27 30.09
N VAL A 107 18.60 5.45 30.89
CA VAL A 107 20.03 5.37 30.52
C VAL A 107 20.47 3.96 30.09
N THR A 108 19.61 2.95 30.22
CA THR A 108 19.95 1.53 30.03
C THR A 108 19.41 0.90 28.74
N SER A 109 18.66 1.63 27.91
CA SER A 109 18.13 1.13 26.63
C SER A 109 18.79 1.83 25.45
N THR A 110 19.77 1.18 24.84
CA THR A 110 20.41 1.63 23.59
C THR A 110 19.55 1.18 22.40
N CYS A 111 18.80 2.11 21.83
CA CYS A 111 17.88 1.87 20.73
C CYS A 111 18.24 2.78 19.55
N LYS A 112 18.12 2.23 18.34
CA LYS A 112 18.22 2.97 17.06
C LYS A 112 16.83 3.06 16.43
N LYS A 113 16.39 4.28 16.15
CA LYS A 113 15.22 4.58 15.33
C LYS A 113 15.65 4.53 13.86
N VAL A 114 15.02 3.68 13.09
CA VAL A 114 15.24 3.54 11.64
C VAL A 114 13.99 4.04 10.93
N SER A 115 14.15 5.04 10.06
CA SER A 115 13.10 5.48 9.14
C SER A 115 13.52 5.13 7.72
N VAL A 116 12.77 4.25 7.06
CA VAL A 116 12.99 3.88 5.66
C VAL A 116 11.94 4.57 4.81
N GLU A 117 12.39 5.28 3.78
CA GLU A 117 11.54 5.95 2.81
C GLU A 117 11.75 5.30 1.44
N VAL A 118 10.64 5.09 0.72
CA VAL A 118 10.65 4.58 -0.65
C VAL A 118 9.80 5.48 -1.51
N LYS A 119 10.39 6.00 -2.58
CA LYS A 119 9.74 6.86 -3.57
C LYS A 119 9.63 6.17 -4.90
N TRP A 120 8.60 6.49 -5.66
CA TRP A 120 8.45 6.04 -7.04
C TRP A 120 7.60 7.00 -7.84
N LEU A 121 7.74 6.96 -9.16
CA LEU A 121 6.87 7.69 -10.07
C LEU A 121 5.65 6.83 -10.43
N ASP A 122 4.45 7.34 -10.22
CA ASP A 122 3.24 6.66 -10.67
C ASP A 122 3.07 6.73 -12.21
N PRO A 123 2.18 5.91 -12.81
CA PRO A 123 1.91 5.97 -14.25
C PRO A 123 1.36 7.33 -14.75
N LYS A 124 0.98 8.24 -13.84
CA LYS A 124 0.48 9.59 -14.15
C LYS A 124 1.62 10.63 -14.09
N GLY A 125 2.84 10.23 -13.75
CA GLY A 125 3.99 11.12 -13.62
C GLY A 125 4.05 11.87 -12.28
N ILE A 126 3.34 11.41 -11.25
CA ILE A 126 3.34 12.00 -9.91
C ILE A 126 4.22 11.16 -9.00
N GLU A 127 5.16 11.80 -8.30
CA GLU A 127 5.97 11.13 -7.28
C GLU A 127 5.10 10.73 -6.08
N GLN A 128 5.19 9.47 -5.71
CA GLN A 128 4.54 8.88 -4.55
C GLN A 128 5.60 8.40 -3.57
N THR A 129 5.27 8.44 -2.27
CA THR A 129 6.20 8.10 -1.20
C THR A 129 5.50 7.25 -0.15
N VAL A 130 6.20 6.24 0.36
CA VAL A 130 5.85 5.55 1.61
C VAL A 130 7.02 5.64 2.58
N GLN A 131 6.69 5.76 3.87
CA GLN A 131 7.68 5.77 4.93
C GLN A 131 7.30 4.75 6.00
N LEU A 132 8.29 3.98 6.44
CA LEU A 132 8.14 3.01 7.52
C LEU A 132 9.20 3.28 8.58
N THR A 133 8.75 3.49 9.81
CA THR A 133 9.63 3.69 10.97
C THR A 133 9.62 2.44 11.84
N SER A 134 10.79 2.01 12.28
CA SER A 134 10.96 0.95 13.27
C SER A 134 12.00 1.34 14.32
N TYR A 135 11.93 0.68 15.47
CA TYR A 135 12.88 0.82 16.56
C TYR A 135 13.62 -0.51 16.72
N ILE A 136 14.95 -0.46 16.63
CA ILE A 136 15.82 -1.62 16.79
C ILE A 136 16.55 -1.44 18.11
N ALA A 137 16.30 -2.33 19.07
CA ALA A 137 17.03 -2.35 20.33
C ALA A 137 18.36 -3.10 20.17
N GLU A 138 19.35 -2.70 20.95
CA GLU A 138 20.59 -3.45 21.12
C GLU A 138 20.33 -4.71 21.94
N ALA A 139 19.89 -5.78 21.30
CA ALA A 139 19.89 -7.10 21.91
C ALA A 139 21.23 -7.77 21.54
N ASP A 140 22.18 -7.83 22.46
CA ASP A 140 23.44 -8.56 22.26
C ASP A 140 23.18 -10.06 22.43
N PRO A 141 23.11 -10.86 21.35
CA PRO A 141 22.79 -12.29 21.46
C PRO A 141 23.87 -13.06 22.24
N VAL A 142 25.11 -12.56 22.29
CA VAL A 142 26.22 -13.19 23.01
C VAL A 142 26.03 -13.06 24.52
N LYS A 143 25.47 -11.94 25.00
CA LYS A 143 25.15 -11.75 26.42
C LYS A 143 23.86 -12.43 26.84
N SER A 144 22.89 -12.58 25.95
CA SER A 144 21.65 -13.31 26.24
C SER A 144 21.88 -14.80 26.53
N GLY A 145 22.90 -15.42 25.93
CA GLY A 145 23.26 -16.82 26.20
C GLY A 145 23.97 -17.05 27.54
N VAL A 146 24.62 -16.02 28.10
CA VAL A 146 25.37 -16.10 29.36
C VAL A 146 24.48 -15.95 30.60
N VAL A 147 23.26 -15.42 30.46
CA VAL A 147 22.32 -15.22 31.58
C VAL A 147 21.51 -16.49 31.91
N LEU A 148 21.63 -17.55 31.11
CA LEU A 148 20.93 -18.83 31.31
C LEU A 148 21.82 -19.96 31.88
N MET A 149 23.02 -19.65 32.37
CA MET A 149 23.87 -20.57 33.15
C MET A 149 24.12 -20.01 34.55
#